data_AF-A0A8H8P1N1-F1
#
_entry.id   AF-A0A8H8P1N1-F1
#
_cell.length_a   1.000
_cell.length_b   1.000
_cell.length_c   1.000
_cell.angle_alpha   90.00
_cell.angle_beta   90.00
_cell.angle_gamma   90.00
#
_symmetry.space_group_name_H-M   'P 1'
#
loop_
_entity.id
_entity.type
_entity.pdbx_description
1 polymer ?
#
loop_
_entity_poly.entity_id
_entity_poly.type
_entity_poly.pdbx_seq_one_letter_code
_entity_poly.pdbx_strand_id
1 'polypeptide(L)'
;MPKEVHSQTGVSPGIISRTRAMHCPELPKHSGGHPSKLSPKICHATHLLTGPAPTTPCLVAQELSSTNEVAVSSLTVHWAVQKAGVVLFVKPKKPAMTKEHIKAHYEFAMAHQHWTMDDWKRGWPGTSAPPDHQNPQAWMRPYLIWACMGWEGLVHVQDRWALTKELYVEILEDEFKQTLEYYGLDMEKVIFMQDNASSHKAHIVQDWFQESGLEVFE
;
A
#
# COMPACT_ATOMS: atom_id res chain seq x y z
N MET A 1 18.36 39.08 -26.06
CA MET A 1 19.40 38.72 -27.04
C MET A 1 19.40 39.60 -28.32
N PRO A 2 18.47 39.57 -29.31
CA PRO A 2 18.55 40.53 -30.43
C PRO A 2 18.24 42.01 -30.06
N LYS A 3 17.35 42.21 -29.07
CA LYS A 3 16.98 43.55 -28.58
C LYS A 3 18.11 44.23 -27.78
N GLU A 4 18.87 43.46 -27.00
CA GLU A 4 20.02 43.95 -26.24
C GLU A 4 21.17 44.35 -27.18
N VAL A 5 21.48 43.50 -28.17
CA VAL A 5 22.52 43.80 -29.18
C VAL A 5 22.12 45.01 -30.04
N HIS A 6 20.85 45.14 -30.39
CA HIS A 6 20.33 46.35 -31.06
C HIS A 6 20.54 47.61 -30.22
N SER A 7 20.27 47.56 -28.91
CA SER A 7 20.47 48.69 -28.00
C SER A 7 21.93 49.12 -27.87
N GLN A 8 22.89 48.22 -28.09
CA GLN A 8 24.32 48.50 -27.97
C GLN A 8 24.98 48.89 -29.29
N THR A 9 24.50 48.33 -30.42
CA THR A 9 25.15 48.46 -31.73
C THR A 9 24.35 49.27 -32.74
N GLY A 10 23.08 49.58 -32.45
CA GLY A 10 22.16 50.27 -33.37
C GLY A 10 21.68 49.42 -34.56
N VAL A 11 22.27 48.24 -34.79
CA VAL A 11 21.92 47.34 -35.90
C VAL A 11 20.52 46.75 -35.71
N SER A 12 19.71 46.68 -36.76
CA SER A 12 18.33 46.22 -36.64
C SER A 12 18.24 44.76 -36.14
N PRO A 13 17.25 44.42 -35.27
CA PRO A 13 17.09 43.07 -34.74
C PRO A 13 16.95 41.99 -35.82
N GLY A 14 16.37 42.35 -36.98
CA GLY A 14 16.22 41.46 -38.13
C GLY A 14 17.54 41.13 -38.83
N ILE A 15 18.44 42.11 -38.96
CA ILE A 15 19.80 41.87 -39.48
C ILE A 15 20.57 41.00 -38.50
N ILE A 16 20.57 41.32 -37.21
CA ILE A 16 21.25 40.52 -36.17
C ILE A 16 20.78 39.06 -36.21
N SER A 17 19.45 38.82 -36.32
CA SER A 17 18.92 37.47 -36.40
C SER A 17 19.32 36.73 -37.69
N ARG A 18 19.40 37.41 -38.83
CA ARG A 18 19.82 36.81 -40.11
C ARG A 18 21.31 36.50 -40.13
N THR A 19 22.14 37.44 -39.67
CA THR A 19 23.59 37.23 -39.52
C THR A 19 23.88 36.06 -38.60
N ARG A 20 23.17 35.94 -37.48
CA ARG A 20 23.29 34.77 -36.59
C ARG A 20 22.92 33.46 -37.29
N ALA A 21 21.85 33.46 -38.10
CA ALA A 21 21.43 32.27 -38.82
C ALA A 21 22.45 31.85 -39.91
N MET A 22 23.11 32.82 -40.56
CA MET A 22 24.12 32.54 -41.59
C MET A 22 25.45 32.04 -41.01
N HIS A 23 25.92 32.64 -39.92
CA HIS A 23 27.25 32.35 -39.39
C HIS A 23 27.26 31.34 -38.23
N CYS A 24 26.13 31.15 -37.55
CA CYS A 24 26.02 30.24 -36.41
C CYS A 24 24.76 29.33 -36.51
N PRO A 25 24.62 28.51 -37.56
CA PRO A 25 23.45 27.65 -37.74
C PRO A 25 23.32 26.58 -36.65
N GLU A 26 24.44 26.12 -36.10
CA GLU A 26 24.51 25.09 -35.06
C GLU A 26 23.98 25.55 -33.69
N LEU A 27 23.77 26.86 -33.48
CA LEU A 27 23.30 27.36 -32.20
C LEU A 27 21.79 27.18 -32.05
N PRO A 28 21.31 26.50 -31.00
CA PRO A 28 19.89 26.27 -30.79
C PRO A 28 19.16 27.61 -30.61
N LYS A 29 18.11 27.82 -31.41
CA LYS A 29 17.22 28.96 -31.25
C LYS A 29 16.14 28.59 -30.23
N HIS A 30 16.16 29.24 -29.07
CA HIS A 30 14.97 29.20 -28.21
C HIS A 30 13.80 29.84 -28.96
N SER A 31 12.76 29.05 -29.24
CA SER A 31 11.47 29.58 -29.63
C SER A 31 10.90 30.34 -28.44
N GLY A 32 10.75 31.66 -28.55
CA GLY A 32 10.04 32.42 -27.53
C GLY A 32 8.62 31.88 -27.42
N GLY A 33 8.32 31.18 -26.33
CA GLY A 33 6.99 30.67 -26.03
C GLY A 33 6.14 31.75 -25.36
N HIS A 34 4.82 31.57 -25.40
CA HIS A 34 3.92 32.39 -24.60
C HIS A 34 4.21 32.16 -23.09
N PRO A 35 4.25 33.20 -22.25
CA PRO A 35 4.44 33.05 -20.81
C PRO A 35 3.39 32.10 -20.21
N SER A 36 3.83 31.19 -19.32
CA SER A 36 2.91 30.27 -18.64
C SER A 36 2.04 31.03 -17.64
N LYS A 37 0.72 30.79 -17.68
CA LYS A 37 -0.26 31.33 -16.72
C LYS A 37 0.05 30.92 -15.26
N LEU A 38 0.81 29.85 -15.05
CA LEU A 38 1.10 29.30 -13.73
C LEU A 38 2.53 29.56 -13.24
N SER A 39 3.42 30.15 -14.03
CA SER A 39 4.87 30.19 -13.72
C SER A 39 5.22 30.62 -12.29
N PRO A 40 4.62 31.67 -11.70
CA PRO A 40 4.91 32.07 -10.31
C PRO A 40 4.20 31.22 -9.25
N LYS A 41 3.16 30.46 -9.64
CA LYS A 41 2.22 29.78 -8.74
C LYS A 41 2.29 28.26 -8.80
N ILE A 42 3.22 27.66 -9.57
CA ILE A 42 3.40 26.19 -9.64
C ILE A 42 3.69 25.60 -8.25
N CYS A 43 4.51 26.26 -7.44
CA CYS A 43 4.81 25.82 -6.07
C CYS A 43 3.56 25.81 -5.19
N HIS A 44 2.72 26.85 -5.31
CA HIS A 44 1.47 26.95 -4.57
C HIS A 44 0.46 25.88 -5.01
N ALA A 45 0.28 25.69 -6.33
CA ALA A 45 -0.57 24.65 -6.88
C ALA A 45 -0.14 23.24 -6.44
N THR A 46 1.18 23.01 -6.39
CA THR A 46 1.77 21.75 -5.91
C THR A 46 1.44 21.54 -4.43
N HIS A 47 1.66 22.56 -3.60
CA HIS A 47 1.38 22.50 -2.16
C HIS A 47 -0.10 22.18 -1.86
N LEU A 48 -1.03 22.80 -2.61
CA LEU A 48 -2.47 22.55 -2.46
C LEU A 48 -2.86 21.09 -2.79
N LEU A 49 -2.18 20.46 -3.75
CA LEU A 49 -2.42 19.07 -4.15
C LEU A 49 -1.74 18.05 -3.25
N THR A 50 -0.56 18.37 -2.71
CA THR A 50 0.19 17.47 -1.82
C THR A 50 -0.15 17.66 -0.35
N GLY A 51 -1.03 18.62 -0.04
CA GLY A 51 -1.47 18.91 1.31
C GLY A 51 -2.33 17.79 1.92
N PRO A 52 -2.63 17.88 3.24
CA PRO A 52 -3.40 16.87 3.95
C PRO A 52 -4.89 16.81 3.54
N ALA A 53 -5.39 17.82 2.83
CA ALA A 53 -6.77 17.86 2.36
C ALA A 53 -6.93 17.10 1.02
N PRO A 54 -8.04 16.38 0.81
CA PRO A 54 -8.32 15.74 -0.46
C PRO A 54 -8.65 16.80 -1.51
N THR A 55 -7.62 17.27 -2.23
CA THR A 55 -7.77 18.33 -3.23
C THR A 55 -7.64 17.75 -4.64
N THR A 56 -8.59 18.08 -5.51
CA THR A 56 -8.55 17.69 -6.92
C THR A 56 -7.95 18.83 -7.77
N PRO A 57 -7.40 18.54 -8.96
CA PRO A 57 -6.95 19.57 -9.89
C PRO A 57 -8.04 20.59 -10.25
N CYS A 58 -9.32 20.21 -10.15
CA CYS A 58 -10.46 21.10 -10.36
C CYS A 58 -10.57 22.15 -9.25
N LEU A 59 -10.51 21.73 -7.98
CA LEU A 59 -10.56 22.63 -6.84
C LEU A 59 -9.37 23.60 -6.83
N VAL A 60 -8.17 23.08 -7.12
CA VAL A 60 -6.97 23.92 -7.24
C VAL A 60 -7.11 24.93 -8.39
N ALA A 61 -7.67 24.53 -9.53
CA ALA A 61 -7.90 25.47 -10.62
C ALA A 61 -8.91 26.57 -10.25
N GLN A 62 -9.94 26.25 -9.47
CA GLN A 62 -10.91 27.23 -8.97
C GLN A 62 -10.26 28.23 -8.00
N GLU A 63 -9.46 27.75 -7.05
CA GLU A 63 -8.72 28.57 -6.08
C GLU A 63 -7.63 29.43 -6.75
N LEU A 64 -6.94 28.87 -7.73
CA LEU A 64 -5.96 29.64 -8.50
C LEU A 64 -6.63 30.68 -9.39
N SER A 65 -7.84 30.42 -9.88
CA SER A 65 -8.61 31.37 -10.69
C SER A 65 -9.22 32.50 -9.86
N SER A 66 -9.52 32.29 -8.57
CA SER A 66 -9.98 33.37 -7.69
C SER A 66 -8.85 34.32 -7.28
N THR A 67 -7.61 33.81 -7.23
CA THR A 67 -6.41 34.60 -6.88
C THR A 67 -5.63 35.12 -8.10
N ASN A 68 -5.95 34.66 -9.32
CA ASN A 68 -5.37 35.15 -10.57
C ASN A 68 -6.35 36.08 -11.28
N GLU A 69 -5.79 37.07 -11.98
CA GLU A 69 -6.53 37.89 -12.95
C GLU A 69 -6.95 37.09 -14.21
N VAL A 70 -6.43 35.86 -14.35
CA VAL A 70 -6.63 34.99 -15.51
C VAL A 70 -7.13 33.63 -15.05
N ALA A 71 -8.26 33.20 -15.61
CA ALA A 71 -8.81 31.86 -15.39
C ALA A 71 -7.82 30.77 -15.82
N VAL A 72 -7.64 29.78 -14.96
CA VAL A 72 -6.78 28.60 -15.14
C VAL A 72 -7.66 27.36 -15.27
N SER A 73 -7.38 26.50 -16.25
CA SER A 73 -8.07 25.22 -16.38
C SER A 73 -7.46 24.14 -15.49
N SER A 74 -8.29 23.17 -15.06
CA SER A 74 -7.85 21.97 -14.32
C SER A 74 -6.74 21.20 -15.05
N LEU A 75 -6.82 21.13 -16.39
CA LEU A 75 -5.80 20.48 -17.21
C LEU A 75 -4.46 21.23 -17.16
N THR A 76 -4.48 22.56 -17.11
CA THR A 76 -3.25 23.37 -16.98
C THR A 76 -2.56 23.12 -15.65
N VAL A 77 -3.35 22.98 -14.56
CA VAL A 77 -2.84 22.60 -13.23
C VAL A 77 -2.24 21.20 -13.28
N HIS A 78 -2.95 20.23 -13.87
CA HIS A 78 -2.48 18.85 -14.00
C HIS A 78 -1.11 18.77 -14.71
N TRP A 79 -0.98 19.35 -15.89
CA TRP A 79 0.28 19.33 -16.66
C TRP A 79 1.43 20.04 -15.93
N ALA A 80 1.14 21.17 -15.29
CA ALA A 80 2.16 21.92 -14.56
C ALA A 80 2.71 21.12 -13.37
N VAL A 81 1.83 20.43 -12.65
CA VAL A 81 2.16 19.62 -11.47
C VAL A 81 2.82 18.31 -11.86
N GLN A 82 2.37 17.67 -12.95
CA GLN A 82 3.04 16.51 -13.54
C GLN A 82 4.46 16.86 -14.00
N LYS A 83 4.64 18.02 -14.65
CA LYS A 83 5.96 18.52 -15.04
C LYS A 83 6.87 18.84 -13.84
N ALA A 84 6.27 19.19 -12.70
CA ALA A 84 6.99 19.37 -11.43
C ALA A 84 7.31 18.03 -10.71
N GLY A 85 6.95 16.89 -11.31
CA GLY A 85 7.29 15.55 -10.80
C GLY A 85 6.28 14.94 -9.84
N VAL A 86 5.10 15.55 -9.66
CA VAL A 86 4.03 14.96 -8.84
C VAL A 86 3.28 13.91 -9.65
N VAL A 87 3.21 12.70 -9.10
CA VAL A 87 2.48 11.58 -9.68
C VAL A 87 1.32 11.22 -8.75
N LEU A 88 0.15 11.00 -9.33
CA LEU A 88 -1.00 10.50 -8.60
C LEU A 88 -0.82 9.00 -8.32
N PHE A 89 -0.88 8.61 -7.04
CA PHE A 89 -0.86 7.22 -6.62
C PHE A 89 -2.16 6.87 -5.90
N VAL A 90 -2.80 5.78 -6.30
CA VAL A 90 -3.95 5.24 -5.58
C VAL A 90 -3.44 4.50 -4.36
N LYS A 91 -3.71 5.04 -3.17
CA LYS A 91 -3.34 4.38 -1.92
C LYS A 91 -4.03 3.00 -1.86
N PRO A 92 -3.29 1.90 -1.60
CA PRO A 92 -3.91 0.59 -1.44
C PRO A 92 -4.89 0.63 -0.28
N LYS A 93 -6.01 -0.09 -0.42
CA LYS A 93 -6.96 -0.29 0.68
C LYS A 93 -6.22 -1.01 1.81
N LYS A 94 -6.27 -0.44 3.01
CA LYS A 94 -5.75 -1.07 4.23
C LYS A 94 -6.91 -1.26 5.19
N PRO A 95 -6.98 -2.37 5.94
CA PRO A 95 -7.93 -2.51 7.03
C PRO A 95 -7.81 -1.31 7.97
N ALA A 96 -8.95 -0.75 8.40
CA ALA A 96 -8.95 0.30 9.39
C ALA A 96 -8.48 -0.29 10.73
N MET A 97 -7.42 0.27 11.30
CA MET A 97 -6.89 -0.16 12.58
C MET A 97 -7.29 0.85 13.65
N THR A 98 -7.81 0.34 14.77
CA THR A 98 -8.08 1.15 15.96
C THR A 98 -6.75 1.48 16.66
N LYS A 99 -6.76 2.44 17.59
CA LYS A 99 -5.54 2.79 18.35
C LYS A 99 -5.07 1.61 19.21
N GLU A 100 -6.04 0.82 19.68
CA GLU A 100 -5.83 -0.38 20.47
C GLU A 100 -5.11 -1.45 19.64
N HIS A 101 -5.58 -1.73 18.40
CA HIS A 101 -4.89 -2.68 17.51
C HIS A 101 -3.47 -2.22 17.17
N ILE A 102 -3.27 -0.92 16.89
CA ILE A 102 -1.94 -0.37 16.60
C ILE A 102 -1.00 -0.59 17.80
N LYS A 103 -1.47 -0.30 19.01
CA LYS A 103 -0.69 -0.48 20.23
C LYS A 103 -0.35 -1.96 20.44
N ALA A 104 -1.31 -2.85 20.31
CA ALA A 104 -1.11 -4.29 20.45
C ALA A 104 -0.08 -4.83 19.44
N HIS A 105 -0.20 -4.46 18.16
CA HIS A 105 0.77 -4.83 17.13
C HIS A 105 2.18 -4.28 17.42
N TYR A 106 2.28 -3.07 17.97
CA TYR A 106 3.55 -2.48 18.35
C TYR A 106 4.20 -3.20 19.53
N GLU A 107 3.45 -3.44 20.61
CA GLU A 107 3.95 -4.17 21.79
C GLU A 107 4.39 -5.59 21.42
N PHE A 108 3.62 -6.27 20.56
CA PHE A 108 3.98 -7.55 19.99
C PHE A 108 5.31 -7.49 19.23
N ALA A 109 5.47 -6.56 18.29
CA ALA A 109 6.69 -6.45 17.49
C ALA A 109 7.92 -6.15 18.36
N MET A 110 7.74 -5.36 19.42
CA MET A 110 8.80 -5.04 20.38
C MET A 110 9.20 -6.25 21.23
N ALA A 111 8.23 -7.03 21.73
CA ALA A 111 8.51 -8.23 22.51
C ALA A 111 9.27 -9.30 21.72
N HIS A 112 9.03 -9.38 20.40
CA HIS A 112 9.59 -10.39 19.50
C HIS A 112 10.73 -9.84 18.62
N GLN A 113 11.22 -8.63 18.89
CA GLN A 113 12.25 -7.95 18.08
C GLN A 113 13.56 -8.75 18.01
N HIS A 114 13.87 -9.54 19.04
CA HIS A 114 15.11 -10.29 19.17
C HIS A 114 14.99 -11.78 18.83
N TRP A 115 13.84 -12.22 18.34
CA TRP A 115 13.65 -13.62 17.95
C TRP A 115 14.56 -14.01 16.79
N THR A 116 15.21 -15.15 16.94
CA THR A 116 16.09 -15.74 15.93
C THR A 116 15.29 -16.58 14.94
N MET A 117 15.92 -16.96 13.82
CA MET A 117 15.27 -17.85 12.83
C MET A 117 14.82 -19.17 13.44
N ASP A 118 15.53 -19.70 14.44
CA ASP A 118 15.15 -20.96 15.09
C ASP A 118 13.99 -20.79 16.07
N ASP A 119 13.75 -19.58 16.59
CA ASP A 119 12.55 -19.25 17.38
C ASP A 119 11.33 -19.16 16.45
N TRP A 120 11.49 -18.49 15.28
CA TRP A 120 10.43 -18.42 14.26
C TRP A 120 10.08 -19.78 13.65
N LYS A 121 11.05 -20.71 13.55
CA LYS A 121 10.79 -22.09 13.08
C LYS A 121 9.87 -22.89 14.00
N ARG A 122 9.74 -22.49 15.26
CA ARG A 122 8.82 -23.13 16.21
C ARG A 122 7.38 -22.64 16.02
N GLY A 123 7.16 -21.50 15.37
CA GLY A 123 5.84 -20.92 15.14
C GLY A 123 5.12 -21.51 13.92
N TRP A 124 3.91 -22.03 14.14
CA TRP A 124 3.06 -22.65 13.11
C TRP A 124 1.79 -21.82 12.90
N PRO A 125 1.70 -20.95 11.88
CA PRO A 125 0.47 -20.26 11.50
C PRO A 125 -0.69 -21.21 11.15
N GLY A 126 -1.74 -21.22 11.95
CA GLY A 126 -3.09 -21.63 11.57
C GLY A 126 -3.87 -20.44 11.01
N THR A 127 -4.43 -20.53 9.81
CA THR A 127 -5.28 -19.48 9.23
C THR A 127 -6.50 -20.11 8.57
N SER A 128 -7.68 -19.57 8.87
CA SER A 128 -8.90 -19.84 8.11
C SER A 128 -9.21 -18.65 7.19
N ALA A 129 -9.32 -18.89 5.89
CA ALA A 129 -9.62 -17.83 4.92
C ALA A 129 -10.82 -18.21 4.03
N PRO A 130 -11.82 -17.32 3.86
CA PRO A 130 -12.86 -17.53 2.86
C PRO A 130 -12.30 -17.26 1.43
N PRO A 131 -12.76 -17.99 0.40
CA PRO A 131 -12.35 -17.75 -0.98
C PRO A 131 -12.86 -16.41 -1.52
N ASP A 132 -12.09 -15.85 -2.46
CA ASP A 132 -12.22 -14.51 -3.05
C ASP A 132 -13.65 -14.14 -3.51
N HIS A 133 -14.10 -12.94 -3.13
CA HIS A 133 -15.44 -12.38 -3.35
C HIS A 133 -15.67 -11.79 -4.76
N GLN A 134 -14.80 -12.07 -5.74
CA GLN A 134 -14.88 -11.44 -7.06
C GLN A 134 -15.87 -12.09 -8.05
N ASN A 135 -16.55 -13.17 -7.67
CA ASN A 135 -17.58 -13.80 -8.51
C ASN A 135 -18.98 -13.76 -7.87
N PRO A 136 -19.87 -12.85 -8.29
CA PRO A 136 -21.23 -12.75 -7.77
C PRO A 136 -22.15 -13.94 -8.14
N GLN A 137 -21.69 -14.93 -8.91
CA GLN A 137 -22.46 -16.14 -9.25
C GLN A 137 -22.18 -17.34 -8.31
N ALA A 138 -21.28 -17.20 -7.33
CA ALA A 138 -20.90 -18.23 -6.36
C ALA A 138 -21.87 -18.40 -5.16
N TRP A 139 -23.19 -18.28 -5.39
CA TRP A 139 -24.20 -18.43 -4.33
C TRP A 139 -24.43 -19.90 -3.92
N MET A 140 -23.69 -20.82 -4.54
CA MET A 140 -23.58 -22.21 -4.10
C MET A 140 -22.47 -22.34 -3.05
N ARG A 141 -22.86 -22.13 -1.79
CA ARG A 141 -22.17 -22.46 -0.52
C ARG A 141 -20.74 -21.88 -0.38
N PRO A 142 -20.51 -20.88 0.49
CA PRO A 142 -19.14 -20.47 0.82
C PRO A 142 -18.43 -21.63 1.52
N TYR A 143 -17.36 -22.11 0.91
CA TYR A 143 -16.44 -23.08 1.47
C TYR A 143 -15.37 -22.34 2.27
N LEU A 144 -14.98 -22.84 3.43
CA LEU A 144 -13.91 -22.33 4.28
C LEU A 144 -12.76 -23.32 4.20
N ILE A 145 -11.58 -22.79 3.93
CA ILE A 145 -10.34 -23.55 4.00
C ILE A 145 -9.69 -23.24 5.35
N TRP A 146 -9.57 -24.26 6.20
CA TRP A 146 -8.64 -24.21 7.33
C TRP A 146 -7.30 -24.80 6.89
N ALA A 147 -6.21 -24.07 7.14
CA ALA A 147 -4.87 -24.58 6.94
C ALA A 147 -3.95 -24.17 8.07
N CYS A 148 -3.02 -25.05 8.41
CA CYS A 148 -1.86 -24.74 9.22
C CYS A 148 -0.62 -24.73 8.31
N MET A 149 0.42 -23.99 8.64
CA MET A 149 1.67 -23.98 7.90
C MET A 149 2.82 -23.99 8.89
N GLY A 150 3.76 -24.92 8.70
CA GLY A 150 5.02 -24.94 9.43
C GLY A 150 6.17 -24.48 8.56
N TRP A 151 7.36 -24.40 9.15
CA TRP A 151 8.59 -24.14 8.41
C TRP A 151 8.87 -25.20 7.33
N GLU A 152 8.51 -26.46 7.60
CA GLU A 152 8.69 -27.60 6.69
C GLU A 152 7.66 -27.65 5.55
N GLY A 153 6.61 -26.81 5.60
CA GLY A 153 5.63 -26.68 4.52
C GLY A 153 4.18 -26.54 4.97
N LEU A 154 3.28 -26.59 3.99
CA LEU A 154 1.84 -26.49 4.19
C LEU A 154 1.29 -27.72 4.89
N VAL A 155 0.46 -27.46 5.89
CA VAL A 155 -0.11 -28.44 6.80
C VAL A 155 -1.62 -28.37 6.68
N HIS A 156 -2.09 -29.17 5.73
CA HIS A 156 -3.46 -29.59 5.49
C HIS A 156 -4.49 -28.50 5.17
N VAL A 157 -5.55 -28.90 4.45
CA VAL A 157 -6.64 -28.02 3.98
C VAL A 157 -7.95 -28.78 4.18
N GLN A 158 -8.79 -28.35 5.12
CA GLN A 158 -10.13 -28.90 5.30
C GLN A 158 -11.19 -28.00 4.66
N ASP A 159 -12.13 -28.60 3.92
CA ASP A 159 -13.19 -27.93 3.16
C ASP A 159 -14.55 -28.00 3.88
N ARG A 160 -14.92 -26.97 4.65
CA ARG A 160 -16.17 -26.94 5.44
C ARG A 160 -16.88 -25.59 5.32
N TRP A 161 -18.18 -25.53 5.56
CA TRP A 161 -18.98 -24.31 5.32
C TRP A 161 -18.92 -23.26 6.44
N ALA A 162 -18.50 -23.66 7.65
CA ALA A 162 -18.28 -22.77 8.80
C ALA A 162 -17.41 -23.46 9.85
N LEU A 163 -16.47 -22.71 10.46
CA LEU A 163 -15.65 -23.18 11.56
C LEU A 163 -16.39 -22.95 12.88
N THR A 164 -17.04 -23.98 13.40
CA THR A 164 -17.55 -23.94 14.79
C THR A 164 -16.40 -24.26 15.75
N LYS A 165 -16.55 -23.87 17.02
CA LYS A 165 -15.55 -24.18 18.06
C LYS A 165 -15.37 -25.69 18.25
N GLU A 166 -16.44 -26.48 18.13
CA GLU A 166 -16.39 -27.93 18.24
C GLU A 166 -15.63 -28.55 17.07
N LEU A 167 -15.91 -28.09 15.84
CA LEU A 167 -15.19 -28.51 14.65
C LEU A 167 -13.73 -28.10 14.70
N TYR A 168 -13.42 -26.94 15.29
CA TYR A 168 -12.05 -26.51 15.48
C TYR A 168 -11.26 -27.46 16.39
N VAL A 169 -11.85 -27.87 17.51
CA VAL A 169 -11.22 -28.88 18.40
C VAL A 169 -11.06 -30.22 17.69
N GLU A 170 -12.05 -30.67 16.90
CA GLU A 170 -11.95 -31.89 16.09
C GLU A 170 -10.76 -31.83 15.11
N ILE A 171 -10.58 -30.70 14.42
CA ILE A 171 -9.45 -30.46 13.52
C ILE A 171 -8.11 -30.49 14.29
N LEU A 172 -8.06 -29.87 15.47
CA LEU A 172 -6.85 -29.86 16.30
C LEU A 172 -6.51 -31.25 16.87
N GLU A 173 -7.51 -32.04 17.24
CA GLU A 173 -7.33 -33.40 17.76
C GLU A 173 -6.86 -34.37 16.70
N ASP A 174 -7.40 -34.29 15.50
CA ASP A 174 -7.14 -35.25 14.45
C ASP A 174 -6.07 -34.75 13.49
N GLU A 175 -6.38 -33.71 12.72
CA GLU A 175 -5.56 -33.27 11.59
C GLU A 175 -4.24 -32.63 12.04
N PHE A 176 -4.27 -31.81 13.09
CA PHE A 176 -3.05 -31.17 13.60
C PHE A 176 -2.09 -32.19 14.23
N LYS A 177 -2.58 -33.10 15.08
CA LYS A 177 -1.74 -34.15 15.69
C LYS A 177 -1.15 -35.10 14.65
N GLN A 178 -1.94 -35.54 13.67
CA GLN A 178 -1.44 -36.36 12.56
C GLN A 178 -0.31 -35.66 11.81
N THR A 179 -0.41 -34.34 11.66
CA THR A 179 0.65 -33.61 10.95
C THR A 179 1.92 -33.48 11.79
N LEU A 180 1.79 -33.25 13.09
CA LEU A 180 2.96 -33.25 13.97
C LEU A 180 3.67 -34.61 13.93
N GLU A 181 2.92 -35.71 13.96
CA GLU A 181 3.46 -37.07 13.83
C GLU A 181 4.17 -37.27 12.48
N TYR A 182 3.55 -36.82 11.38
CA TYR A 182 4.14 -36.91 10.04
C TYR A 182 5.50 -36.23 9.93
N TYR A 183 5.66 -35.04 10.53
CA TYR A 183 6.93 -34.32 10.56
C TYR A 183 7.86 -34.74 11.71
N GLY A 184 7.45 -35.68 12.57
CA GLY A 184 8.22 -36.13 13.72
C GLY A 184 8.42 -35.04 14.78
N LEU A 185 7.46 -34.12 14.89
CA LEU A 185 7.48 -32.99 15.81
C LEU A 185 6.75 -33.32 17.10
N ASP A 186 7.33 -32.83 18.19
CA ASP A 186 6.76 -32.97 19.53
C ASP A 186 5.88 -31.75 19.84
N MET A 187 4.70 -31.97 20.41
CA MET A 187 3.75 -30.89 20.74
C MET A 187 4.40 -29.85 21.66
N GLU A 188 5.23 -30.27 22.61
CA GLU A 188 5.92 -29.36 23.55
C GLU A 188 6.94 -28.44 22.90
N LYS A 189 7.37 -28.73 21.66
CA LYS A 189 8.38 -27.96 20.92
C LYS A 189 7.77 -27.05 19.86
N VAL A 190 6.46 -27.10 19.69
CA VAL A 190 5.71 -26.36 18.68
C VAL A 190 4.95 -25.24 19.34
N ILE A 191 5.05 -24.05 18.75
CA ILE A 191 4.25 -22.88 19.09
C ILE A 191 3.17 -22.75 18.02
N PHE A 192 1.92 -22.87 18.41
CA PHE A 192 0.78 -22.79 17.50
C PHE A 192 0.27 -21.35 17.43
N MET A 193 0.22 -20.76 16.24
CA MET A 193 -0.24 -19.39 16.05
C MET A 193 -1.64 -19.39 15.47
N GLN A 194 -2.59 -18.73 16.13
CA GLN A 194 -3.97 -18.60 15.67
C GLN A 194 -4.41 -17.13 15.67
N ASP A 195 -5.50 -16.82 14.96
CA ASP A 195 -6.13 -15.51 15.06
C ASP A 195 -7.09 -15.42 16.27
N ASN A 196 -7.46 -14.19 16.63
CA ASN A 196 -8.34 -13.90 17.75
C ASN A 196 -9.84 -14.12 17.45
N ALA A 197 -10.20 -15.00 16.52
CA ALA A 197 -11.60 -15.29 16.20
C ALA A 197 -12.37 -15.83 17.42
N SER A 198 -13.68 -15.54 17.46
CA SER A 198 -14.53 -15.93 18.59
C SER A 198 -14.63 -17.45 18.78
N SER A 199 -14.47 -18.24 17.72
CA SER A 199 -14.37 -19.71 17.78
C SER A 199 -13.10 -20.15 18.53
N HIS A 200 -11.97 -19.51 18.30
CA HIS A 200 -10.69 -19.86 18.90
C HIS A 200 -10.59 -19.44 20.38
N LYS A 201 -11.36 -18.41 20.77
CA LYS A 201 -11.48 -17.95 22.17
C LYS A 201 -12.53 -18.72 22.99
N ALA A 202 -13.17 -19.72 22.41
CA ALA A 202 -14.17 -20.49 23.15
C ALA A 202 -13.50 -21.35 24.24
N HIS A 203 -14.16 -21.49 25.39
CA HIS A 203 -13.65 -22.29 26.52
C HIS A 203 -13.19 -23.69 26.09
N ILE A 204 -13.99 -24.41 25.31
CA ILE A 204 -13.64 -25.76 24.82
C ILE A 204 -12.30 -25.81 24.06
N VAL A 205 -11.95 -24.74 23.34
CA VAL A 205 -10.70 -24.65 22.59
C VAL A 205 -9.53 -24.32 23.52
N GLN A 206 -9.74 -23.39 24.45
CA GLN A 206 -8.73 -22.98 25.42
C GLN A 206 -8.40 -24.12 26.41
N ASP A 207 -9.40 -24.88 26.83
CA ASP A 207 -9.26 -26.07 27.66
C ASP A 207 -8.41 -27.12 26.93
N TRP A 208 -8.68 -27.34 25.65
CA TRP A 208 -7.89 -28.26 24.82
C TRP A 208 -6.41 -27.86 24.70
N PHE A 209 -6.13 -26.56 24.52
CA PHE A 209 -4.74 -26.07 24.46
C PHE A 209 -4.01 -26.26 25.80
N GLN A 210 -4.70 -26.05 26.93
CA GLN A 210 -4.13 -26.29 28.26
C GLN A 210 -3.85 -27.78 28.51
N GLU A 211 -4.76 -28.66 28.10
CA GLU A 211 -4.61 -30.11 28.25
C GLU A 211 -3.54 -30.71 27.34
N SER A 212 -3.36 -30.16 26.13
CA SER A 212 -2.36 -30.62 25.16
C SER A 212 -0.93 -30.17 25.51
N GLY A 213 -0.77 -29.19 26.40
CA GLY A 213 0.54 -28.61 26.74
C GLY A 213 1.18 -27.82 25.58
N LEU A 214 0.39 -27.48 24.56
CA LEU A 214 0.83 -26.75 23.39
C LEU A 214 0.96 -25.26 23.71
N GLU A 215 2.09 -24.65 23.36
CA GLU A 215 2.24 -23.20 23.48
C GLU A 215 1.45 -22.52 22.36
N VAL A 216 0.52 -21.63 22.73
CA VAL A 216 -0.32 -20.91 21.77
C VAL A 216 0.03 -19.44 21.73
N PHE A 217 -0.01 -18.89 20.52
CA PHE A 217 0.31 -17.53 20.20
C PHE A 217 -0.90 -16.85 19.53
N GLU A 218 -1.45 -15.83 20.20
CA GLU A 218 -2.67 -15.08 19.80
C GLU A 218 -2.40 -13.61 19.47
#